data_AF-A0A8T4Q4Y5-F1
#
_entry.id   AF-A0A8T4Q4Y5-F1
#
_cell.length_a   1.000
_cell.length_b   1.000
_cell.length_c   1.000
_cell.angle_alpha   90.00
_cell.angle_beta   90.00
_cell.angle_gamma   90.00
#
_symmetry.space_group_name_H-M   'P 1'
#
loop_
_entity.id
_entity.type
_entity.pdbx_description
1 polymer ?
#
loop_
_entity_poly.entity_id
_entity_poly.type
_entity_poly.pdbx_seq_one_letter_code
_entity_poly.pdbx_strand_id
1 'polypeptide(L)' 'MPIDVAPLPASFMLMSMVGYLGSVLLVFPISHSFGFAFALVFIMMFIASVISMTYAPEKESLILDSMRKHYKRK' A
#
# COMPACT_ATOMS: atom_id res chain seq x y z
N MET A 1 13.26 8.14 18.69
CA MET A 1 12.94 8.65 17.34
C MET A 1 11.49 8.29 17.08
N PRO A 2 10.61 9.23 16.69
CA PRO A 2 9.25 8.87 16.32
C PRO A 2 9.34 7.88 15.14
N ILE A 3 8.65 6.75 15.25
CA ILE A 3 8.55 5.79 14.15
C ILE A 3 7.63 6.47 13.13
N ASP A 4 8.25 7.09 12.13
CA ASP A 4 7.57 7.72 11.01
C ASP A 4 7.00 6.59 10.14
N VAL A 5 5.82 6.10 10.49
CA VAL A 5 5.05 5.17 9.65
C VAL A 5 4.45 5.98 8.51
N ALA A 6 5.32 6.39 7.58
CA ALA A 6 4.91 7.03 6.36
C ALA A 6 3.88 6.11 5.65
N PRO A 7 2.72 6.63 5.24
CA PRO A 7 1.72 5.84 4.54
C PRO A 7 2.38 5.15 3.34
N LEU A 8 2.09 3.85 3.20
CA LEU A 8 2.71 3.00 2.18
C LEU A 8 2.68 3.71 0.81
N PRO A 9 3.83 3.84 0.12
CA PRO A 9 3.91 4.72 -1.04
C PRO A 9 2.96 4.24 -2.14
N ALA A 10 2.32 5.18 -2.84
CA ALA A 10 1.39 4.87 -3.93
C ALA A 10 2.03 4.01 -5.05
N SER A 11 3.36 4.05 -5.16
CA SER A 11 4.14 3.16 -6.03
C SER A 11 3.94 1.66 -5.71
N PHE A 12 3.69 1.29 -4.45
CA PHE A 12 3.43 -0.10 -4.06
C PHE A 12 2.06 -0.59 -4.56
N MET A 13 1.05 0.27 -4.49
CA MET A 13 -0.27 0.00 -5.07
C MET A 13 -0.18 -0.11 -6.60
N LEU A 14 0.53 0.80 -7.26
CA LEU A 14 0.77 0.74 -8.71
C LEU A 14 1.53 -0.53 -9.12
N MET A 15 2.55 -0.93 -8.35
CA MET A 15 3.32 -2.13 -8.63
C MET A 15 2.46 -3.40 -8.51
N SER A 16 1.54 -3.46 -7.54
CA SER A 16 0.61 -4.60 -7.42
C SER A 16 -0.39 -4.66 -8.58
N MET A 17 -0.88 -3.51 -9.08
CA MET A 17 -1.70 -3.46 -10.29
C MET A 17 -0.94 -3.93 -11.54
N VAL A 18 0.27 -3.40 -11.77
CA VAL A 18 1.10 -3.79 -12.92
C VAL A 18 1.50 -5.27 -12.82
N GLY A 19 1.87 -5.74 -11.63
CA GLY A 19 2.20 -7.15 -11.39
C GLY A 19 1.03 -8.09 -11.65
N TYR A 20 -0.18 -7.72 -11.22
CA TYR A 20 -1.40 -8.48 -11.52
C TYR A 20 -1.66 -8.55 -13.03
N LEU A 21 -1.62 -7.41 -13.73
CA LEU A 21 -1.80 -7.35 -15.18
C LEU A 21 -0.72 -8.14 -15.93
N GLY A 22 0.54 -8.04 -15.51
CA GLY A 22 1.65 -8.82 -16.06
C GLY A 22 1.45 -10.32 -15.85
N SER A 23 0.97 -10.72 -14.68
CA SER A 23 0.67 -12.13 -14.38
C SER A 23 -0.42 -12.71 -15.29
N VAL A 24 -1.50 -11.95 -15.51
CA VAL A 24 -2.64 -12.41 -16.33
C VAL A 24 -2.32 -12.36 -17.83
N LEU A 25 -1.65 -11.32 -18.31
CA LEU A 25 -1.44 -11.11 -19.75
C LEU A 25 -0.20 -11.85 -20.29
N LEU A 26 0.88 -11.95 -19.49
CA LEU A 26 2.16 -12.51 -19.95
C LEU A 26 2.40 -13.92 -19.37
N VAL A 27 2.13 -14.13 -18.09
CA VAL A 27 2.52 -15.38 -17.41
C VAL A 27 1.47 -16.48 -17.57
N PHE A 28 0.18 -16.12 -17.51
CA PHE A 28 -0.91 -17.08 -17.70
C PHE A 28 -0.82 -17.87 -19.02
N PRO A 29 -0.62 -17.27 -20.21
CA PRO A 29 -0.50 -18.04 -21.45
C PRO A 29 0.74 -18.92 -21.53
N ILE A 30 1.79 -18.64 -20.75
CA ILE A 30 3.02 -19.45 -20.70
C ILE A 30 2.86 -20.61 -19.72
N SER A 31 2.28 -20.36 -18.55
CA SER A 31 2.02 -21.38 -17.55
C SER A 31 0.87 -20.97 -16.63
N HIS A 32 -0.26 -21.67 -16.76
CA HIS A 32 -1.45 -21.41 -15.94
C HIS A 32 -1.17 -21.50 -14.43
N SER A 33 -0.35 -22.45 -13.98
CA SER A 33 -0.04 -22.64 -12.56
C SER A 33 0.75 -21.45 -11.98
N PHE A 34 1.77 -20.98 -12.69
CA PHE A 34 2.56 -19.83 -12.24
C PHE A 34 1.79 -18.52 -12.37
N GLY A 35 1.03 -18.33 -13.45
CA GLY A 35 0.20 -17.14 -13.65
C GLY A 35 -0.88 -17.00 -12.57
N PHE A 36 -1.47 -18.10 -12.10
CA PHE A 36 -2.40 -18.08 -10.98
C PHE A 36 -1.71 -17.74 -9.66
N ALA A 37 -0.57 -18.37 -9.37
CA ALA A 37 0.18 -18.12 -8.13
C ALA A 37 0.61 -16.65 -8.00
N PHE A 38 1.19 -16.07 -9.06
CA PHE A 38 1.60 -14.66 -9.06
C PHE A 38 0.40 -13.72 -8.97
N ALA A 39 -0.70 -13.99 -9.69
CA ALA A 39 -1.91 -13.18 -9.60
C ALA A 39 -2.49 -13.14 -8.18
N LEU A 40 -2.47 -14.28 -7.48
CA LEU A 40 -2.94 -14.39 -6.09
C LEU A 40 -2.08 -13.57 -5.13
N VAL A 41 -0.75 -13.60 -5.29
CA VAL A 41 0.18 -12.78 -4.49
C VAL A 41 -0.04 -11.29 -4.74
N PHE A 42 -0.16 -10.87 -6.00
CA PHE A 42 -0.39 -9.45 -6.32
C PHE A 42 -1.75 -8.95 -5.83
N ILE A 43 -2.78 -9.78 -5.85
CA ILE A 43 -4.08 -9.47 -5.22
C ILE A 43 -3.94 -9.29 -3.71
N MET A 44 -3.22 -10.19 -3.02
CA MET A 44 -2.98 -10.04 -1.58
C MET A 44 -2.21 -8.75 -1.27
N MET A 45 -1.18 -8.42 -2.06
CA MET A 45 -0.43 -7.18 -1.93
C MET A 45 -1.33 -5.96 -2.16
N PHE A 46 -2.23 -6.01 -3.14
CA PHE A 46 -3.18 -4.94 -3.42
C PHE A 46 -4.11 -4.70 -2.23
N ILE A 47 -4.72 -5.76 -1.68
CA ILE A 47 -5.60 -5.68 -0.50
C ILE A 47 -4.85 -5.11 0.71
N ALA A 48 -3.63 -5.60 0.97
CA ALA A 48 -2.78 -5.10 2.04
C ALA A 48 -2.48 -3.59 1.89
N SER A 49 -2.23 -3.14 0.66
CA SER A 49 -1.98 -1.71 0.37
C SER A 49 -3.20 -0.84 0.63
N VAL A 50 -4.39 -1.29 0.21
CA VAL A 50 -5.65 -0.57 0.44
C VAL A 50 -5.94 -0.44 1.92
N ILE A 51 -5.78 -1.53 2.68
CA ILE A 51 -5.91 -1.53 4.14
C ILE A 51 -4.92 -0.52 4.74
N SER A 52 -3.63 -0.60 4.36
CA SER A 52 -2.61 0.30 4.90
C SER A 52 -2.92 1.77 4.67
N MET A 53 -3.46 2.14 3.50
CA MET A 53 -3.83 3.51 3.18
C MET A 53 -5.12 3.97 3.89
N THR A 54 -6.04 3.04 4.18
CA THR A 54 -7.32 3.38 4.82
C THR A 54 -7.17 3.64 6.31
N TYR A 55 -6.26 2.91 7.00
CA TYR A 55 -6.06 3.05 8.44
C TYR A 55 -4.95 4.03 8.85
N ALA A 56 -4.13 4.52 7.91
CA ALA A 56 -3.02 5.43 8.19
C ALA A 56 -3.40 6.91 8.49
N PRO A 57 -4.30 7.58 7.75
CA PRO A 57 -4.36 9.05 7.78
C PRO A 57 -5.04 9.64 9.02
N GLU A 58 -5.90 8.89 9.71
CA GLU A 58 -6.66 9.44 10.84
C GLU A 58 -5.82 9.66 12.11
N LYS A 59 -4.77 8.86 12.32
CA LYS A 59 -3.93 8.98 13.51
C LYS A 59 -2.82 10.01 13.35
N GLU A 60 -2.22 10.09 12.16
CA GLU A 60 -1.08 10.97 11.91
C GLU A 60 -1.51 12.45 11.84
N SER A 61 -2.63 12.74 11.18
CA SER A 61 -3.20 14.10 11.11
C SER A 61 -3.59 14.64 12.49
N LEU A 62 -4.20 13.81 13.35
CA LEU A 62 -4.53 14.19 14.72
C LEU A 62 -3.29 14.47 15.59
N ILE A 63 -2.23 13.68 15.44
CA ILE A 63 -0.99 13.87 16.20
C ILE A 63 -0.28 15.16 15.74
N LEU A 64 -0.19 15.39 14.43
CA LEU A 64 0.41 16.61 13.86
C LEU A 64 -0.37 17.87 14.27
N ASP A 65 -1.70 17.82 14.25
CA ASP A 65 -2.54 18.94 14.69
C ASP A 65 -2.39 19.20 16.19
N SER A 66 -2.29 18.15 17.02
CA SER A 66 -2.05 18.28 18.45
C SER A 66 -0.67 18.89 18.76
N MET A 67 0.39 18.48 18.05
CA MET A 67 1.74 19.05 18.18
C MET A 67 1.78 20.51 17.70
N ARG A 68 1.18 20.82 16.54
CA ARG A 68 1.13 22.18 15.99
C ARG A 68 0.43 23.14 16.94
N LYS A 69 -0.67 22.72 17.55
CA LYS A 69 -1.42 23.50 18.55
C LYS A 69 -0.61 23.75 19.82
N HIS A 70 0.27 22.82 20.20
CA HIS A 70 1.14 22.99 21.37
C HIS A 70 2.31 23.95 21.09
N TYR A 71 2.92 23.88 19.90
CA TYR A 71 3.99 24.79 19.49
C TYR A 71 3.51 26.24 19.37
N LYS A 72 2.32 26.46 18.81
CA LYS A 72 1.75 27.82 18.64
C LYS A 72 1.28 28.50 19.94
N ARG A 73 1.33 27.78 21.07
CA ARG A 73 0.94 28.27 22.41
C ARG A 73 2.13 28.65 23.30
N LYS A 74 3.37 28.42 22.85
CA LYS A 74 4.59 29.00 23.42
C LYS A 74 5.00 30.22 22.59
#